data_AF-A0A7K2SAJ2-F1
#
_entry.id   AF-A0A7K2SAJ2-F1
#
_cell.length_a   1.000
_cell.length_b   1.000
_cell.length_c   1.000
_cell.angle_alpha   90.00
_cell.angle_beta   90.00
_cell.angle_gamma   90.00
#
_symmetry.space_group_name_H-M   'P 1'
#
loop_
_entity.id
_entity.type
_entity.pdbx_description
1 polymer ?
#
loop_
_entity_poly.entity_id
_entity_poly.type
_entity_poly.pdbx_seq_one_letter_code
_entity_poly.pdbx_strand_id
1 'polypeptide(L)'
;MMRSRSATRSTRLFLAAAAVTALAATTACGPEDPAENGAATPTAASSADGGAKGEAPAGESATDGGGTAASGSKSNGGTGGESASGTGDKSGYGQSCGTNDLDFTVTWEAQPISHYLITAKAKSGITCYLDVNTPSVSFGSGADGVASPVGQGGEDPIKLSGSSVAYAGVNVKTTQGEGGKQFEHVIIATTEEDPNPAQVELPDAPTVDKPIVTNWSTERGETIPRVI
;
A
#
# COMPACT_ATOMS: atom_id res chain seq x y z
N MET A 1 46.67 31.55 -29.65
CA MET A 1 46.09 31.30 -31.00
C MET A 1 44.66 30.83 -30.81
N MET A 2 43.70 31.69 -31.17
CA MET A 2 42.25 31.46 -31.10
C MET A 2 41.79 30.64 -32.31
N ARG A 3 40.87 29.68 -32.13
CA ARG A 3 39.93 29.25 -33.19
C ARG A 3 38.73 28.53 -32.59
N SER A 4 37.71 29.32 -32.27
CA SER A 4 36.32 28.90 -32.11
C SER A 4 35.73 28.44 -33.47
N ARG A 5 34.87 27.42 -33.45
CA ARG A 5 33.90 27.09 -34.52
C ARG A 5 32.58 26.70 -33.84
N SER A 6 31.65 27.63 -33.74
CA SER A 6 30.51 27.87 -34.66
C SER A 6 29.31 26.95 -34.38
N ALA A 7 28.30 27.56 -33.75
CA ALA A 7 26.98 27.02 -33.45
C ALA A 7 26.19 26.71 -34.73
N THR A 8 25.41 25.62 -34.70
CA THR A 8 24.32 25.42 -35.66
C THR A 8 23.00 25.69 -34.94
N ARG A 9 22.47 26.90 -35.13
CA ARG A 9 21.05 27.20 -34.90
C ARG A 9 20.29 26.70 -36.12
N SER A 10 19.33 25.81 -35.93
CA SER A 10 18.28 25.55 -36.92
C SER A 10 16.95 25.94 -36.33
N THR A 11 16.50 27.14 -36.70
CA THR A 11 15.15 27.65 -36.51
C THR A 11 14.28 27.12 -37.65
N ARG A 12 13.13 26.50 -37.34
CA ARG A 12 12.01 26.42 -38.29
C ARG A 12 10.76 26.96 -37.62
N LEU A 13 10.18 27.96 -38.31
CA LEU A 13 8.98 28.71 -37.97
C LEU A 13 7.70 27.88 -38.16
N PHE A 14 6.75 28.16 -37.26
CA PHE A 14 5.28 28.26 -37.37
C PHE A 14 4.52 27.70 -38.59
N LEU A 15 3.37 27.08 -38.32
CA LEU A 15 2.07 27.58 -38.82
C LEU A 15 0.89 27.03 -37.98
N ALA A 16 -0.10 27.90 -37.73
CA ALA A 16 -1.31 27.66 -36.95
C ALA A 16 -2.48 27.18 -37.82
N ALA A 17 -3.47 26.50 -37.21
CA ALA A 17 -4.89 26.59 -37.62
C ALA A 17 -5.80 26.01 -36.51
N ALA A 18 -6.79 26.81 -36.11
CA ALA A 18 -7.87 26.44 -35.21
C ALA A 18 -8.97 25.64 -35.93
N ALA A 19 -9.62 24.72 -35.21
CA ALA A 19 -10.96 24.25 -35.56
C ALA A 19 -11.76 24.08 -34.26
N VAL A 20 -12.67 25.04 -34.02
CA VAL A 20 -13.74 24.94 -33.03
C VAL A 20 -14.87 24.17 -33.69
N THR A 21 -15.19 22.98 -33.19
CA THR A 21 -16.45 22.29 -33.50
C THR A 21 -17.32 22.30 -32.26
N ALA A 22 -18.17 23.31 -32.16
CA ALA A 22 -19.36 23.27 -31.32
C ALA A 22 -20.44 22.50 -32.10
N LEU A 23 -20.91 21.39 -31.55
CA LEU A 23 -22.12 20.72 -32.02
C LEU A 23 -23.15 20.74 -30.88
N ALA A 24 -24.12 21.63 -30.99
CA ALA A 24 -25.34 21.61 -30.20
C ALA A 24 -26.46 21.10 -31.12
N ALA A 25 -27.14 20.04 -30.72
CA ALA A 25 -28.54 19.81 -31.06
C ALA A 25 -29.16 18.75 -30.13
N THR A 26 -30.26 19.18 -29.53
CA THR A 26 -31.22 18.51 -28.68
C THR A 26 -32.02 17.43 -29.41
N THR A 27 -32.26 16.28 -28.78
CA THR A 27 -33.44 15.45 -29.05
C THR A 27 -34.24 15.29 -27.77
N ALA A 28 -35.36 16.02 -27.70
CA ALA A 28 -36.45 15.81 -26.76
C ALA A 28 -37.58 15.01 -27.45
N CYS A 29 -38.42 14.38 -26.62
CA CYS A 29 -39.69 13.66 -26.92
C CYS A 29 -39.52 12.14 -27.20
N GLY A 30 -40.09 11.20 -26.45
CA GLY A 30 -41.08 11.16 -25.34
C GLY A 30 -41.36 9.67 -24.99
N PRO A 31 -42.51 9.23 -24.43
CA PRO A 31 -43.42 9.80 -23.45
C PRO A 31 -43.41 9.04 -22.09
N GLU A 32 -44.08 9.65 -21.13
CA GLU A 32 -44.52 9.14 -19.83
C GLU A 32 -45.47 7.92 -19.84
N ASP A 33 -45.34 7.05 -18.83
CA ASP A 33 -46.42 6.20 -18.27
C ASP A 33 -46.28 6.19 -16.72
N PRO A 34 -47.27 6.70 -15.97
CA PRO A 34 -47.34 6.58 -14.51
C PRO A 34 -48.44 5.57 -14.10
N ALA A 35 -48.07 4.54 -13.35
CA ALA A 35 -49.01 3.67 -12.63
C ALA A 35 -48.20 2.81 -11.63
N GLU A 36 -48.60 2.51 -10.41
CA GLU A 36 -49.66 2.95 -9.50
C GLU A 36 -49.23 2.48 -8.09
N ASN A 37 -49.86 3.05 -7.08
CA ASN A 37 -49.71 2.71 -5.66
C ASN A 37 -49.87 1.21 -5.36
N GLY A 38 -49.04 0.69 -4.46
CA GLY A 38 -49.18 -0.63 -3.89
C GLY A 38 -48.52 -0.73 -2.52
N ALA A 39 -49.15 -0.13 -1.50
CA ALA A 39 -48.86 -0.46 -0.12
C ALA A 39 -49.47 -1.83 0.22
N ALA A 40 -48.66 -2.75 0.73
CA ALA A 40 -49.09 -3.80 1.66
C ALA A 40 -47.87 -4.53 2.27
N THR A 41 -47.60 -4.27 3.55
CA THR A 41 -47.10 -5.31 4.46
C THR A 41 -48.23 -6.33 4.71
N PRO A 42 -47.92 -7.62 4.90
CA PRO A 42 -47.83 -8.12 6.27
C PRO A 42 -46.75 -9.21 6.52
N THR A 43 -46.22 -9.16 7.75
CA THR A 43 -45.82 -10.19 8.72
C THR A 43 -45.62 -11.67 8.31
N ALA A 44 -44.42 -12.17 8.67
CA ALA A 44 -44.01 -13.41 9.39
C ALA A 44 -44.88 -14.69 9.32
N ALA A 45 -44.40 -15.93 9.42
CA ALA A 45 -43.16 -16.55 9.90
C ALA A 45 -43.08 -18.01 9.40
N SER A 46 -41.92 -18.66 9.48
CA SER A 46 -41.73 -19.96 10.17
C SER A 46 -40.31 -20.49 9.97
N SER A 47 -39.58 -20.61 11.08
CA SER A 47 -38.35 -21.38 11.21
C SER A 47 -38.69 -22.73 11.85
N ALA A 48 -38.11 -23.80 11.30
CA ALA A 48 -37.94 -25.12 11.92
C ALA A 48 -36.40 -25.35 11.97
N ASP A 49 -35.77 -26.13 12.85
CA ASP A 49 -36.16 -27.19 13.78
C ASP A 49 -34.99 -27.43 14.79
N GLY A 50 -35.29 -28.06 15.94
CA GLY A 50 -34.39 -28.79 16.87
C GLY A 50 -33.38 -27.97 17.69
N GLY A 51 -33.34 -27.95 19.03
CA GLY A 51 -33.54 -29.02 20.03
C GLY A 51 -32.18 -29.68 20.34
N ALA A 52 -31.69 -29.95 21.55
CA ALA A 52 -32.03 -29.63 22.93
C ALA A 52 -30.83 -30.08 23.82
N LYS A 53 -30.76 -29.54 25.05
CA LYS A 53 -30.17 -30.11 26.29
C LYS A 53 -28.65 -30.24 26.47
N GLY A 54 -28.19 -29.78 27.64
CA GLY A 54 -26.98 -30.24 28.31
C GLY A 54 -26.55 -29.36 29.48
N GLU A 55 -27.05 -29.68 30.67
CA GLU A 55 -26.86 -29.00 31.96
C GLU A 55 -25.40 -29.01 32.49
N ALA A 56 -25.08 -28.06 33.37
CA ALA A 56 -23.85 -27.92 34.15
C ALA A 56 -23.61 -29.11 35.12
N PRO A 57 -22.44 -29.18 35.78
CA PRO A 57 -22.38 -28.63 37.13
C PRO A 57 -21.05 -27.95 37.53
N ALA A 58 -21.14 -27.28 38.67
CA ALA A 58 -20.10 -26.57 39.41
C ALA A 58 -19.12 -27.52 40.14
N GLY A 59 -17.97 -26.97 40.55
CA GLY A 59 -17.06 -27.56 41.53
C GLY A 59 -16.05 -26.53 42.05
N GLU A 60 -16.11 -26.27 43.35
CA GLU A 60 -15.37 -25.27 44.12
C GLU A 60 -13.98 -25.74 44.61
N SER A 61 -13.19 -24.77 45.10
CA SER A 61 -12.18 -24.87 46.18
C SER A 61 -10.84 -25.55 45.86
N ALA A 62 -9.67 -25.16 46.38
CA ALA A 62 -9.20 -24.03 47.19
C ALA A 62 -7.66 -24.15 47.34
N THR A 63 -7.01 -23.10 47.88
CA THR A 63 -5.74 -23.10 48.68
C THR A 63 -4.43 -23.49 47.95
N ASP A 64 -3.24 -22.96 48.24
CA ASP A 64 -2.75 -22.11 49.33
C ASP A 64 -1.37 -21.51 48.98
N GLY A 65 -1.01 -20.44 49.69
CA GLY A 65 0.37 -20.09 50.09
C GLY A 65 1.23 -19.32 49.06
N GLY A 66 1.74 -18.11 49.31
CA GLY A 66 1.97 -17.38 50.56
C GLY A 66 3.45 -16.95 50.66
N GLY A 67 3.70 -15.68 50.99
CA GLY A 67 5.02 -15.16 51.42
C GLY A 67 5.77 -14.32 50.38
N THR A 68 5.52 -13.01 50.24
CA THR A 68 6.00 -11.87 51.06
C THR A 68 7.46 -11.47 50.83
N ALA A 69 7.61 -10.35 50.11
CA ALA A 69 8.47 -9.19 50.29
C ALA A 69 9.89 -9.34 50.89
N ALA A 70 10.89 -8.70 50.27
CA ALA A 70 11.22 -7.29 50.53
C ALA A 70 12.52 -6.83 49.84
N SER A 71 12.51 -5.54 49.48
CA SER A 71 13.63 -4.57 49.52
C SER A 71 14.95 -4.96 48.83
N GLY A 72 15.42 -4.29 47.77
CA GLY A 72 15.45 -2.85 47.54
C GLY A 72 16.91 -2.41 47.44
N SER A 73 17.30 -1.70 46.37
CA SER A 73 18.39 -0.70 46.36
C SER A 73 18.53 0.00 45.00
N LYS A 74 18.00 1.23 44.97
CA LYS A 74 18.50 2.49 44.38
C LYS A 74 19.60 2.47 43.30
N SER A 75 19.21 3.04 42.15
CA SER A 75 19.83 4.17 41.41
C SER A 75 21.30 4.12 40.99
N ASN A 76 21.57 4.17 39.67
CA ASN A 76 22.02 5.40 39.00
C ASN A 76 22.04 5.25 37.47
N GLY A 77 21.81 6.36 36.76
CA GLY A 77 21.47 6.41 35.33
C GLY A 77 22.58 6.13 34.31
N GLY A 78 22.13 6.07 33.06
CA GLY A 78 22.95 6.00 31.85
C GLY A 78 22.05 5.93 30.61
N THR A 79 22.01 7.03 29.87
CA THR A 79 21.28 7.29 28.64
C THR A 79 21.76 6.39 27.49
N GLY A 80 20.83 5.81 26.73
CA GLY A 80 21.12 5.13 25.46
C GLY A 80 19.88 4.38 24.98
N GLY A 81 19.24 4.88 23.93
CA GLY A 81 18.00 4.32 23.40
C GLY A 81 18.21 2.96 22.77
N GLU A 82 17.81 1.90 23.47
CA GLU A 82 17.65 0.56 22.91
C GLU A 82 16.18 0.41 22.51
N SER A 83 15.87 0.69 21.24
CA SER A 83 14.59 0.21 20.68
C SER A 83 14.73 -1.30 20.52
N ALA A 84 14.23 -2.04 21.50
CA ALA A 84 14.04 -3.48 21.40
C ALA A 84 13.02 -3.76 20.29
N SER A 85 13.52 -3.98 19.07
CA SER A 85 12.75 -4.53 17.97
C SER A 85 12.46 -6.01 18.27
N GLY A 86 11.21 -6.41 18.03
CA GLY A 86 10.62 -7.65 18.52
C GLY A 86 11.41 -8.91 18.16
N THR A 87 11.43 -9.83 19.13
CA THR A 87 11.90 -11.20 19.00
C THR A 87 11.00 -11.97 18.02
N GLY A 88 11.34 -11.92 16.74
CA GLY A 88 10.92 -12.91 15.76
C GLY A 88 12.16 -13.67 15.29
N ASP A 89 12.26 -14.94 15.67
CA ASP A 89 13.34 -15.84 15.26
C ASP A 89 13.34 -16.06 13.73
N LYS A 90 13.91 -15.11 12.97
CA LYS A 90 14.30 -15.30 11.56
C LYS A 90 15.80 -15.60 11.54
N SER A 91 16.17 -16.76 12.09
CA SER A 91 17.56 -17.19 12.24
C SER A 91 18.18 -17.51 10.88
N GLY A 92 18.82 -16.53 10.25
CA GLY A 92 19.61 -16.75 9.03
C GLY A 92 19.94 -15.49 8.24
N TYR A 93 19.08 -14.47 8.29
CA TYR A 93 19.29 -13.21 7.59
C TYR A 93 19.66 -12.09 8.56
N GLY A 94 20.29 -11.02 8.06
CA GLY A 94 20.61 -9.85 8.88
C GLY A 94 19.35 -9.07 9.27
N GLN A 95 19.52 -7.86 9.79
CA GLN A 95 18.41 -6.99 10.17
C GLN A 95 17.42 -6.75 9.00
N SER A 96 16.11 -6.89 9.26
CA SER A 96 15.04 -6.52 8.31
C SER A 96 15.02 -5.02 8.08
N CYS A 97 14.89 -4.56 6.83
CA CYS A 97 14.82 -3.14 6.50
C CYS A 97 13.59 -2.48 7.14
N GLY A 98 13.81 -1.45 7.95
CA GLY A 98 12.76 -0.50 8.28
C GLY A 98 12.57 0.50 7.14
N THR A 99 11.40 1.13 7.05
CA THR A 99 11.17 2.15 6.01
C THR A 99 12.13 3.34 6.13
N ASN A 100 12.57 3.68 7.34
CA ASN A 100 13.59 4.72 7.58
C ASN A 100 15.00 4.37 7.07
N ASP A 101 15.29 3.09 6.82
CA ASP A 101 16.58 2.62 6.31
C ASP A 101 16.71 2.81 4.79
N LEU A 102 15.60 3.16 4.13
CA LEU A 102 15.46 3.13 2.69
C LEU A 102 15.21 4.53 2.11
N ASP A 103 15.74 4.76 0.92
CA ASP A 103 15.34 5.84 0.03
C ASP A 103 14.36 5.29 -1.00
N PHE A 104 13.20 5.94 -1.10
CA PHE A 104 12.15 5.57 -2.05
C PHE A 104 12.00 6.61 -3.15
N THR A 105 11.73 6.14 -4.35
CA THR A 105 11.24 6.98 -5.45
C THR A 105 10.06 6.31 -6.13
N VAL A 106 9.09 7.10 -6.56
CA VAL A 106 7.94 6.62 -7.33
C VAL A 106 7.96 7.23 -8.71
N THR A 107 7.81 6.39 -9.73
CA THR A 107 7.80 6.80 -11.14
C THR A 107 6.64 6.17 -11.87
N TRP A 108 6.17 6.80 -12.94
CA TRP A 108 5.16 6.20 -13.82
C TRP A 108 5.82 5.36 -14.91
N GLU A 109 5.43 4.09 -15.02
CA GLU A 109 5.84 3.18 -16.08
C GLU A 109 4.62 2.94 -16.99
N ALA A 110 4.74 3.27 -18.28
CA ALA A 110 3.60 3.24 -19.22
C ALA A 110 3.45 1.92 -19.99
N GLN A 111 4.46 1.05 -20.00
CA GLN A 111 4.47 -0.18 -20.81
C GLN A 111 5.17 -1.32 -20.06
N PRO A 112 4.76 -2.59 -20.25
CA PRO A 112 3.67 -3.06 -21.13
C PRO A 112 2.26 -2.87 -20.54
N ILE A 113 2.17 -2.70 -19.22
CA ILE A 113 0.94 -2.37 -18.48
C ILE A 113 1.28 -1.16 -17.63
N SER A 114 0.47 -0.11 -17.72
CA SER A 114 0.77 1.12 -17.00
C SER A 114 0.63 0.96 -15.48
N HIS A 115 1.64 1.36 -14.71
CA HIS A 115 1.65 1.28 -13.26
C HIS A 115 2.64 2.28 -12.67
N TYR A 116 2.53 2.54 -11.36
CA TYR A 116 3.61 3.23 -10.64
C TYR A 116 4.66 2.23 -10.21
N LEU A 117 5.92 2.56 -10.43
CA LEU A 117 7.06 1.79 -9.97
C LEU A 117 7.66 2.46 -8.74
N ILE A 118 7.55 1.79 -7.60
CA ILE A 118 8.31 2.09 -6.40
C ILE A 118 9.70 1.50 -6.58
N THR A 119 10.71 2.31 -6.32
CA THR A 119 12.11 1.90 -6.25
C THR A 119 12.62 2.13 -4.83
N ALA A 120 13.15 1.09 -4.20
CA ALA A 120 13.73 1.12 -2.86
C ALA A 120 15.23 0.87 -2.92
N LYS A 121 16.01 1.69 -2.21
CA LYS A 121 17.45 1.52 -2.03
C LYS A 121 17.81 1.67 -0.56
N ALA A 122 18.74 0.86 -0.07
CA ALA A 122 19.31 1.11 1.25
C ALA A 122 20.08 2.44 1.25
N LYS A 123 19.89 3.22 2.31
CA LYS A 123 20.67 4.43 2.55
C LYS A 123 22.16 4.10 2.66
N SER A 124 23.00 5.10 2.41
CA SER A 124 24.46 4.92 2.45
C SER A 124 24.91 4.34 3.80
N GLY A 125 25.66 3.23 3.74
CA GLY A 125 26.19 2.55 4.93
C GLY A 125 25.22 1.53 5.57
N ILE A 126 23.99 1.41 5.07
CA ILE A 126 23.03 0.43 5.56
C ILE A 126 23.11 -0.87 4.76
N THR A 127 22.94 -1.99 5.46
CA THR A 127 22.69 -3.30 4.87
C THR A 127 21.56 -3.95 5.64
N CYS A 128 20.46 -4.23 4.94
CA CYS A 128 19.26 -4.79 5.54
C CYS A 128 18.57 -5.74 4.55
N TYR A 129 17.54 -6.44 5.01
CA TYR A 129 16.79 -7.40 4.19
C TYR A 129 15.32 -6.98 4.10
N LEU A 130 14.79 -6.87 2.89
CA LEU A 130 13.35 -6.73 2.67
C LEU A 130 12.70 -8.10 2.83
N ASP A 131 11.75 -8.18 3.76
CA ASP A 131 11.00 -9.40 4.01
C ASP A 131 10.11 -9.79 2.82
N VAL A 132 9.91 -11.09 2.64
CA VAL A 132 8.96 -11.62 1.65
C VAL A 132 7.53 -11.20 2.01
N ASN A 133 6.61 -11.15 1.02
CA ASN A 133 5.22 -10.75 1.25
C ASN A 133 5.07 -9.30 1.75
N THR A 134 5.99 -8.42 1.34
CA THR A 134 5.97 -6.97 1.58
C THR A 134 6.21 -6.23 0.23
N PRO A 135 5.88 -4.92 0.08
CA PRO A 135 5.46 -3.91 1.07
C PRO A 135 3.94 -3.75 1.22
N SER A 136 3.52 -3.02 2.25
CA SER A 136 2.18 -2.41 2.29
C SER A 136 2.25 -0.97 1.77
N VAL A 137 1.23 -0.56 1.02
CA VAL A 137 1.08 0.84 0.58
C VAL A 137 -0.31 1.35 0.94
N SER A 138 -0.42 2.64 1.23
CA SER A 138 -1.70 3.29 1.47
C SER A 138 -1.81 4.67 0.84
N PHE A 139 -3.04 5.04 0.49
CA PHE A 139 -3.41 6.34 -0.06
C PHE A 139 -4.44 6.98 0.86
N GLY A 140 -3.99 8.00 1.61
CA GLY A 140 -4.79 8.61 2.67
C GLY A 140 -5.03 7.66 3.85
N SER A 141 -6.07 7.94 4.63
CA SER A 141 -6.40 7.21 5.88
C SER A 141 -7.59 6.25 5.75
N GLY A 142 -8.20 6.14 4.57
CA GLY A 142 -9.35 5.26 4.35
C GLY A 142 -8.91 3.83 4.07
N ALA A 143 -9.67 2.84 4.57
CA ALA A 143 -9.38 1.42 4.34
C ALA A 143 -9.34 1.05 2.85
N ASP A 144 -10.18 1.69 2.03
CA ASP A 144 -10.23 1.46 0.57
C ASP A 144 -8.97 1.97 -0.18
N GLY A 145 -8.10 2.72 0.50
CA GLY A 145 -6.83 3.21 -0.03
C GLY A 145 -5.63 2.34 0.35
N VAL A 146 -5.82 1.27 1.12
CA VAL A 146 -4.73 0.38 1.56
C VAL A 146 -4.58 -0.78 0.58
N ALA A 147 -3.33 -1.16 0.27
CA ALA A 147 -2.99 -2.33 -0.51
C ALA A 147 -1.83 -3.09 0.12
N SER A 148 -2.01 -4.41 0.25
CA SER A 148 -0.94 -5.35 0.58
C SER A 148 -0.54 -6.13 -0.68
N PRO A 149 0.64 -6.80 -0.69
CA PRO A 149 1.16 -7.45 -1.89
C PRO A 149 0.20 -8.49 -2.45
N VAL A 150 -0.02 -8.42 -3.76
CA VAL A 150 -0.70 -9.48 -4.51
C VAL A 150 0.30 -10.54 -4.95
N GLY A 151 -0.14 -11.80 -4.90
CA GLY A 151 0.69 -12.95 -5.22
C GLY A 151 1.60 -13.38 -4.07
N GLN A 152 2.27 -14.52 -4.29
CA GLN A 152 3.33 -14.97 -3.40
C GLN A 152 4.61 -14.22 -3.72
N GLY A 153 5.31 -13.74 -2.69
CA GLY A 153 6.67 -13.24 -2.84
C GLY A 153 7.66 -14.36 -3.20
N GLY A 154 8.92 -13.97 -3.39
CA GLY A 154 10.01 -14.94 -3.49
C GLY A 154 10.17 -15.77 -2.22
N GLU A 155 10.95 -16.85 -2.30
CA GLU A 155 11.22 -17.72 -1.15
C GLU A 155 12.16 -17.04 -0.13
N ASP A 156 13.07 -16.19 -0.62
CA ASP A 156 14.12 -15.54 0.16
C ASP A 156 13.90 -14.02 0.32
N PRO A 157 14.23 -13.44 1.48
CA PRO A 157 14.32 -11.99 1.66
C PRO A 157 15.33 -11.34 0.70
N ILE A 158 15.04 -10.12 0.25
CA ILE A 158 15.92 -9.38 -0.66
C ILE A 158 16.92 -8.56 0.14
N LYS A 159 18.21 -8.86 -0.01
CA LYS A 159 19.29 -8.06 0.59
C LYS A 159 19.45 -6.72 -0.14
N LEU A 160 19.36 -5.62 0.60
CA LEU A 160 19.72 -4.29 0.13
C LEU A 160 21.03 -3.81 0.76
N SER A 161 22.01 -3.47 -0.07
CA SER A 161 23.29 -2.87 0.31
C SER A 161 23.95 -2.16 -0.88
N GLY A 162 24.70 -1.09 -0.62
CA GLY A 162 25.44 -0.40 -1.67
C GLY A 162 24.53 0.12 -2.79
N SER A 163 24.67 -0.41 -4.00
CA SER A 163 23.88 0.00 -5.18
C SER A 163 22.72 -0.92 -5.55
N SER A 164 22.45 -1.96 -4.74
CA SER A 164 21.32 -2.87 -4.99
C SER A 164 19.99 -2.14 -4.92
N VAL A 165 19.02 -2.60 -5.70
CA VAL A 165 17.71 -1.97 -5.81
C VAL A 165 16.63 -3.04 -5.72
N ALA A 166 15.54 -2.72 -5.03
CA ALA A 166 14.30 -3.48 -5.11
C ALA A 166 13.19 -2.62 -5.72
N TYR A 167 12.25 -3.29 -6.36
CA TYR A 167 11.14 -2.69 -7.09
C TYR A 167 9.81 -3.27 -6.59
N ALA A 168 8.77 -2.44 -6.56
CA ALA A 168 7.40 -2.90 -6.39
C ALA A 168 6.49 -2.08 -7.31
N GLY A 169 5.53 -2.73 -7.95
CA GLY A 169 4.58 -2.09 -8.85
C GLY A 169 3.26 -1.82 -8.15
N VAL A 170 2.69 -0.64 -8.37
CA VAL A 170 1.40 -0.23 -7.83
C VAL A 170 0.44 0.07 -8.96
N ASN A 171 -0.68 -0.66 -9.00
CA ASN A 171 -1.84 -0.24 -9.77
C ASN A 171 -2.80 0.45 -8.81
N VAL A 172 -2.97 1.76 -9.00
CA VAL A 172 -3.80 2.62 -8.14
C VAL A 172 -5.30 2.43 -8.36
N LYS A 173 -5.71 1.82 -9.48
CA LYS A 173 -7.11 1.69 -9.85
C LYS A 173 -7.38 0.34 -10.52
N THR A 174 -8.05 -0.56 -9.80
CA THR A 174 -8.44 -1.87 -10.34
C THR A 174 -9.91 -1.93 -10.77
N THR A 175 -10.68 -0.89 -10.49
CA THR A 175 -12.10 -0.79 -10.86
C THR A 175 -12.30 -0.12 -12.24
N GLN A 176 -13.40 -0.47 -12.91
CA GLN A 176 -13.77 0.11 -14.21
C GLN A 176 -14.66 1.36 -14.12
N GLY A 177 -15.16 1.71 -12.93
CA GLY A 177 -16.05 2.86 -12.74
C GLY A 177 -15.29 4.18 -12.55
N GLU A 178 -16.00 5.30 -12.63
CA GLU A 178 -15.47 6.66 -12.41
C GLU A 178 -15.19 6.99 -10.93
N GLY A 179 -15.34 6.00 -10.03
CA GLY A 179 -15.08 6.17 -8.61
C GLY A 179 -13.61 6.39 -8.27
N GLY A 180 -13.35 6.73 -7.01
CA GLY A 180 -12.03 6.93 -6.46
C GLY A 180 -11.80 8.34 -5.92
N LYS A 181 -10.57 8.58 -5.45
CA LYS A 181 -10.13 9.88 -4.91
C LYS A 181 -8.74 10.20 -5.41
N GLN A 182 -8.46 11.47 -5.66
CA GLN A 182 -7.12 11.91 -6.03
C GLN A 182 -6.21 11.99 -4.79
N PHE A 183 -4.97 11.57 -4.96
CA PHE A 183 -3.95 11.66 -3.92
C PHE A 183 -2.63 12.13 -4.50
N GLU A 184 -1.97 13.05 -3.81
CA GLU A 184 -0.65 13.58 -4.19
C GLU A 184 0.49 12.71 -3.65
N HIS A 185 0.21 11.84 -2.68
CA HIS A 185 1.21 11.02 -2.02
C HIS A 185 0.76 9.57 -1.87
N VAL A 186 1.74 8.68 -1.88
CA VAL A 186 1.63 7.29 -1.42
C VAL A 186 2.40 7.14 -0.11
N ILE A 187 1.84 6.40 0.83
CA ILE A 187 2.48 6.01 2.09
C ILE A 187 2.97 4.57 1.91
N ILE A 188 4.27 4.34 2.10
CA ILE A 188 4.93 3.06 1.87
C ILE A 188 5.45 2.54 3.21
N ALA A 189 5.19 1.28 3.50
CA ALA A 189 5.67 0.60 4.70
C ALA A 189 6.32 -0.73 4.32
N THR A 190 7.52 -1.01 4.84
CA THR A 190 8.17 -2.32 4.63
C THR A 190 7.48 -3.45 5.38
N THR A 191 6.65 -3.15 6.37
CA THR A 191 5.77 -4.09 7.08
C THR A 191 4.45 -3.41 7.44
N GLU A 192 3.37 -4.15 7.68
CA GLU A 192 2.07 -3.56 8.04
C GLU A 192 2.09 -2.82 9.39
N GLU A 193 3.02 -3.19 10.26
CA GLU A 193 3.18 -2.64 11.62
C GLU A 193 4.29 -1.57 11.68
N ASP A 194 4.79 -1.09 10.54
CA ASP A 194 5.88 -0.10 10.53
C ASP A 194 5.46 1.19 11.26
N PRO A 195 6.13 1.56 12.37
CA PRO A 195 5.78 2.76 13.12
C PRO A 195 6.11 4.07 12.39
N ASN A 196 6.91 4.02 11.31
CA ASN A 196 7.40 5.17 10.57
C ASN A 196 7.34 4.93 9.05
N PRO A 197 6.14 4.82 8.46
CA PRO A 197 6.01 4.67 7.03
C PRO A 197 6.46 5.93 6.28
N ALA A 198 6.96 5.77 5.06
CA ALA A 198 7.48 6.84 4.22
C ALA A 198 6.35 7.42 3.38
N GLN A 199 6.19 8.73 3.42
CA GLN A 199 5.33 9.44 2.49
C GLN A 199 6.15 9.89 1.28
N VAL A 200 5.72 9.48 0.09
CA VAL A 200 6.39 9.78 -1.19
C VAL A 200 5.41 10.46 -2.13
N GLU A 201 5.84 11.53 -2.78
CA GLU A 201 5.04 12.25 -3.78
C GLU A 201 4.84 11.41 -5.06
N LEU A 202 3.62 11.47 -5.58
CA LEU A 202 3.21 10.85 -6.84
C LEU A 202 3.40 11.87 -7.98
N PRO A 203 3.84 11.44 -9.17
CA PRO A 203 4.20 12.36 -10.25
C PRO A 203 3.03 13.15 -10.84
N ASP A 204 1.79 12.70 -10.69
CA ASP A 204 0.61 13.23 -11.40
C ASP A 204 -0.70 13.19 -10.60
N ALA A 205 -0.62 12.94 -9.30
CA ALA A 205 -1.77 12.90 -8.37
C ALA A 205 -2.96 12.03 -8.87
N PRO A 206 -2.77 10.71 -9.06
CA PRO A 206 -3.77 9.84 -9.67
C PRO A 206 -5.07 9.71 -8.86
N THR A 207 -6.13 9.35 -9.57
CA THR A 207 -7.35 8.81 -8.95
C THR A 207 -7.11 7.37 -8.51
N VAL A 208 -7.21 7.13 -7.20
CA VAL A 208 -7.05 5.83 -6.55
C VAL A 208 -8.41 5.21 -6.25
N ASP A 209 -8.59 3.94 -6.60
CA ASP A 209 -9.77 3.13 -6.28
C ASP A 209 -9.43 1.63 -6.26
N LYS A 210 -9.42 1.04 -5.06
CA LYS A 210 -8.98 -0.34 -4.80
C LYS A 210 -7.57 -0.61 -5.37
N PRO A 211 -6.54 0.05 -4.82
CA PRO A 211 -5.18 -0.14 -5.28
C PRO A 211 -4.70 -1.57 -5.00
N ILE A 212 -3.73 -2.02 -5.78
CA ILE A 212 -2.96 -3.25 -5.52
C ILE A 212 -1.47 -2.95 -5.67
N VAL A 213 -0.64 -3.66 -4.91
CA VAL A 213 0.82 -3.57 -4.97
C VAL A 213 1.42 -4.96 -5.19
N THR A 214 2.53 -5.08 -5.90
CA THR A 214 3.25 -6.35 -6.01
C THR A 214 4.16 -6.59 -4.81
N ASN A 215 4.62 -7.82 -4.66
CA ASN A 215 5.79 -8.12 -3.85
C ASN A 215 7.02 -7.35 -4.36
N TRP A 216 7.99 -7.13 -3.48
CA TRP A 216 9.32 -6.70 -3.89
C TRP A 216 9.97 -7.69 -4.86
N SER A 217 10.64 -7.18 -5.88
CA SER A 217 11.57 -7.95 -6.72
C SER A 217 12.83 -7.15 -7.00
N THR A 218 13.93 -7.86 -7.29
CA THR A 218 15.15 -7.25 -7.84
C THR A 218 15.05 -7.04 -9.35
N GLU A 219 14.04 -7.63 -9.99
CA GLU A 219 13.75 -7.53 -11.41
C GLU A 219 12.54 -6.64 -11.65
N ARG A 220 12.76 -5.49 -12.29
CA ARG A 220 11.70 -4.54 -12.64
C ARG A 220 10.58 -5.16 -13.49
N GLY A 221 10.89 -6.13 -14.34
CA GLY A 221 9.91 -6.78 -15.22
C GLY A 221 8.90 -7.67 -14.48
N GLU A 222 9.24 -8.12 -13.27
CA GLU A 222 8.40 -8.98 -12.45
C GLU A 222 7.38 -8.18 -11.62
N THR A 223 7.54 -6.87 -11.53
CA THR A 223 6.70 -6.00 -10.71
C THR A 223 5.53 -5.41 -11.47
N ILE A 224 4.97 -6.16 -12.43
CA ILE A 224 3.77 -5.74 -13.15
C ILE A 224 2.53 -6.16 -12.34
N PRO A 225 1.80 -5.23 -11.72
CA PRO A 225 0.66 -5.56 -10.87
C PRO A 225 -0.48 -6.17 -11.68
N ARG A 226 -1.01 -7.30 -11.19
CA ARG A 226 -2.15 -8.02 -11.78
C ARG A 226 -3.11 -8.43 -10.67
N VAL A 227 -4.40 -8.35 -10.96
CA VAL A 227 -5.40 -9.00 -10.11
C VAL A 227 -5.24 -10.51 -10.36
N ILE A 228 -4.94 -11.25 -9.31
CA ILE A 228 -4.79 -12.72 -9.33
C ILE A 228 -6.08 -13.42 -8.93
#